data_AF-A0A7Y2L2M5-F1
#
_entry.id   AF-A0A7Y2L2M5-F1
#
_cell.length_a   1.000
_cell.length_b   1.000
_cell.length_c   1.000
_cell.angle_alpha   90.00
_cell.angle_beta   90.00
_cell.angle_gamma   90.00
#
_symmetry.space_group_name_H-M   'P 1'
#
loop_
_entity.id
_entity.type
_entity.pdbx_description
1 polymer ?
#
loop_
_entity_poly.entity_id
_entity_poly.type
_entity_poly.pdbx_seq_one_letter_code
_entity_poly.pdbx_strand_id
1 'polypeptide(L)'
;KAQWRTGGLAACAVLALWACFIMVFEPVEREQYDTRNFTENAMRMIDREPAPLVLHGMGKDAKAIKFMVNVNRDLLPLFTRTDAELEALPAPVWIVMDRKDYQGLQGTALGNVVPALSGRFDKNDYVLLHIP
;
A
#
# COMPACT_ATOMS: atom_id res chain seq x y z
N LYS A 1 0.37 43.93 33.83
CA LYS A 1 0.93 43.94 32.44
C LYS A 1 1.79 42.72 32.11
N ALA A 2 2.74 42.29 32.96
CA ALA A 2 3.60 41.13 32.67
C ALA A 2 2.84 39.77 32.63
N GLN A 3 1.90 39.54 33.55
CA GLN A 3 1.11 38.29 33.63
C GLN A 3 0.24 38.02 32.39
N TRP A 4 -0.22 39.08 31.72
CA TRP A 4 -0.99 38.96 30.48
C TRP A 4 -0.11 38.54 29.29
N ARG A 5 1.19 38.89 29.32
CA ARG A 5 2.16 38.49 28.31
C ARG A 5 2.53 37.03 28.45
N THR A 6 2.77 36.54 29.67
CA THR A 6 3.02 35.12 29.92
C THR A 6 1.80 34.26 29.65
N GLY A 7 0.60 34.71 30.01
CA GLY A 7 -0.65 34.02 29.65
C GLY A 7 -0.86 33.93 28.14
N GLY A 8 -0.64 35.03 27.40
CA GLY A 8 -0.70 35.04 25.94
C GLY A 8 0.33 34.11 25.29
N LEU A 9 1.58 34.12 25.77
CA LEU A 9 2.63 33.23 25.27
C LEU A 9 2.32 31.76 25.55
N ALA A 10 1.79 31.43 26.73
CA ALA A 10 1.37 30.07 27.06
C ALA A 10 0.21 29.60 26.17
N ALA A 11 -0.80 30.45 25.95
CA ALA A 11 -1.90 30.15 25.05
C ALA A 11 -1.43 29.94 23.60
N CYS A 12 -0.51 30.80 23.11
CA CYS A 12 0.10 30.64 21.80
C CYS A 12 0.89 29.33 21.68
N ALA A 13 1.64 28.93 22.72
CA ALA A 13 2.38 27.67 22.72
C ALA A 13 1.45 26.46 22.64
N VAL A 14 0.35 26.47 23.39
CA VAL A 14 -0.67 25.39 23.33
C VAL A 14 -1.30 25.33 21.94
N LEU A 15 -1.72 26.46 21.39
CA LEU A 15 -2.31 26.51 20.05
C LEU A 15 -1.33 26.06 18.97
N ALA A 16 -0.05 26.44 19.07
CA ALA A 16 0.98 26.00 18.13
C ALA A 16 1.20 24.49 18.19
N LEU A 17 1.19 23.88 19.39
CA LEU A 17 1.30 22.44 19.55
C LEU A 17 0.10 21.72 18.93
N TRP A 18 -1.12 22.20 19.22
CA TRP A 18 -2.36 21.65 18.64
C TRP A 18 -2.39 21.79 17.12
N ALA A 19 -2.00 22.95 16.59
CA ALA A 19 -1.94 23.18 15.15
C ALA A 19 -0.91 22.26 14.48
N CYS A 20 0.27 22.08 15.08
CA CYS A 20 1.29 21.14 14.59
C CYS A 20 0.75 19.71 14.56
N PHE A 21 0.03 19.29 15.61
CA PHE A 21 -0.56 17.96 15.67
C PHE A 21 -1.58 17.72 14.54
N ILE A 22 -2.55 18.62 14.37
CA ILE A 22 -3.62 18.49 13.39
C ILE A 22 -3.10 18.66 11.96
N MET A 23 -2.25 19.67 11.71
CA MET A 23 -1.81 19.99 10.34
C MET A 23 -0.64 19.14 9.85
N VAL A 24 0.13 18.50 10.74
CA VAL A 24 1.33 17.75 10.35
C VAL A 24 1.19 16.28 10.72
N PHE A 25 0.91 15.96 11.98
CA PHE A 25 0.92 14.58 12.44
C PHE A 25 -0.24 13.76 11.85
N GLU A 26 -1.46 14.27 11.96
CA GLU A 26 -2.65 13.59 11.44
C GLU A 26 -2.59 13.30 9.92
N PRO A 27 -2.24 14.25 9.02
CA PRO A 27 -2.16 13.96 7.60
C PRO A 27 -1.03 12.99 7.25
N VAL A 28 0.13 13.11 7.92
CA VAL A 28 1.25 12.17 7.70
C VAL A 28 0.85 10.77 8.12
N GLU A 29 0.13 10.62 9.23
CA GLU A 29 -0.39 9.33 9.65
C GLU A 29 -1.39 8.81 8.62
N ARG A 30 -2.40 9.60 8.25
CA ARG A 30 -3.42 9.21 7.26
C ARG A 30 -2.82 8.78 5.92
N GLU A 31 -1.79 9.46 5.42
CA GLU A 31 -1.06 9.06 4.20
C GLU A 31 -0.31 7.73 4.37
N GLN A 32 0.27 7.46 5.54
CA GLN A 32 0.98 6.20 5.79
C GLN A 32 0.05 4.99 5.83
N TYR A 33 -1.17 5.16 6.35
CA TYR A 33 -2.19 4.12 6.36
C TYR A 33 -3.08 4.13 5.11
N ASP A 34 -2.78 4.99 4.14
CA ASP A 34 -3.53 4.99 2.89
C ASP A 34 -3.31 3.66 2.16
N THR A 35 -4.42 3.04 1.83
CA THR A 35 -4.51 1.78 1.09
C THR A 35 -5.25 1.97 -0.22
N ARG A 36 -5.98 3.08 -0.36
CA ARG A 36 -6.89 3.34 -1.46
C ARG A 36 -6.15 3.71 -2.72
N ASN A 37 -5.17 4.62 -2.63
CA ASN A 37 -4.43 5.08 -3.81
C ASN A 37 -3.72 3.94 -4.55
N PHE A 38 -3.03 3.04 -3.83
CA PHE A 38 -2.38 1.89 -4.45
C PHE A 38 -3.40 0.94 -5.07
N THR A 39 -4.45 0.57 -4.33
CA THR A 39 -5.50 -0.33 -4.85
C THR A 39 -6.17 0.25 -6.10
N GLU A 40 -6.59 1.51 -6.10
CA GLU A 40 -7.23 2.12 -7.27
C GLU A 40 -6.29 2.16 -8.49
N ASN A 41 -5.03 2.53 -8.29
CA ASN A 41 -4.04 2.53 -9.37
C ASN A 41 -3.79 1.12 -9.92
N ALA A 42 -3.70 0.12 -9.04
CA ALA A 42 -3.53 -1.28 -9.44
C ALA A 42 -4.75 -1.76 -10.26
N MET A 43 -5.97 -1.48 -9.78
CA MET A 43 -7.19 -1.83 -10.50
C MET A 43 -7.27 -1.15 -11.87
N ARG A 44 -6.83 0.11 -12.02
CA ARG A 44 -6.77 0.78 -13.33
C ARG A 44 -5.82 0.10 -14.31
N MET A 45 -4.76 -0.58 -13.84
CA MET A 45 -3.88 -1.36 -14.71
C MET A 45 -4.53 -2.69 -15.09
N ILE A 46 -5.10 -3.40 -14.12
CA ILE A 46 -5.83 -4.65 -14.32
C ILE A 46 -7.03 -4.47 -15.27
N ASP A 47 -7.70 -3.32 -15.20
CA ASP A 47 -8.84 -3.01 -16.08
C ASP A 47 -8.44 -2.79 -17.55
N ARG A 48 -7.18 -2.39 -17.79
CA ARG A 48 -6.64 -2.24 -19.15
C ARG A 48 -6.25 -3.58 -19.76
N GLU A 49 -5.74 -4.49 -18.94
CA GLU A 49 -5.31 -5.82 -19.36
C GLU A 49 -5.80 -6.88 -18.35
N PRO A 50 -7.05 -7.35 -18.49
CA PRO A 50 -7.66 -8.22 -17.50
C PRO A 50 -6.98 -9.59 -17.40
N ALA A 51 -6.48 -9.91 -16.22
CA ALA A 51 -5.95 -11.22 -15.86
C ALA A 51 -6.25 -11.53 -14.37
N PRO A 52 -6.16 -12.79 -13.93
CA PRO A 52 -6.30 -13.15 -12.51
C PRO A 52 -5.37 -12.32 -11.61
N LEU A 53 -5.88 -11.91 -10.45
CA LEU A 53 -5.09 -11.19 -9.44
C LEU A 53 -4.61 -12.16 -8.37
N VAL A 54 -3.31 -12.16 -8.11
CA VAL A 54 -2.66 -12.86 -7.00
C VAL A 54 -2.23 -11.84 -5.95
N LEU A 55 -2.62 -12.09 -4.71
CA LEU A 55 -2.10 -11.38 -3.54
C LEU A 55 -1.06 -12.29 -2.87
N HIS A 56 0.22 -12.00 -3.10
CA HIS A 56 1.33 -12.78 -2.55
C HIS A 56 1.82 -12.19 -1.22
N GLY A 57 2.08 -13.06 -0.23
CA GLY A 57 2.55 -12.65 1.10
C GLY A 57 1.49 -11.89 1.93
N MET A 58 0.42 -11.42 1.30
CA MET A 58 -0.83 -11.03 1.95
C MET A 58 -1.61 -12.31 2.23
N GLY A 59 -1.69 -12.74 3.50
CA GLY A 59 -2.59 -13.83 3.85
C GLY A 59 -4.06 -13.45 3.58
N LYS A 60 -5.00 -14.34 3.90
CA LYS A 60 -6.43 -13.98 4.05
C LYS A 60 -6.63 -13.15 5.33
N ASP A 61 -5.87 -12.09 5.47
CA ASP A 61 -5.69 -11.31 6.68
C ASP A 61 -6.03 -9.83 6.44
N ALA A 62 -5.71 -8.99 7.42
CA ALA A 62 -6.07 -7.57 7.44
C ALA A 62 -5.60 -6.81 6.18
N LYS A 63 -4.49 -7.19 5.55
CA LYS A 63 -3.98 -6.48 4.36
C LYS A 63 -4.77 -6.82 3.11
N ALA A 64 -5.05 -8.11 2.89
CA ALA A 64 -5.90 -8.52 1.77
C ALA A 64 -7.31 -7.94 1.90
N ILE A 65 -7.86 -7.91 3.12
CA ILE A 65 -9.16 -7.27 3.38
C ILE A 65 -9.09 -5.78 3.04
N LYS A 66 -8.07 -5.04 3.52
CA LYS A 66 -7.87 -3.62 3.18
C LYS A 66 -7.74 -3.38 1.67
N PHE A 67 -7.13 -4.31 0.93
CA PHE A 67 -7.07 -4.22 -0.53
C PHE A 67 -8.47 -4.39 -1.10
N MET A 68 -9.15 -5.50 -0.76
CA MET A 68 -10.46 -5.85 -1.30
C MET A 68 -11.55 -4.81 -1.00
N VAL A 69 -11.58 -4.20 0.19
CA VAL A 69 -12.58 -3.18 0.54
C VAL A 69 -12.43 -1.87 -0.26
N ASN A 70 -11.25 -1.59 -0.80
CA ASN A 70 -11.01 -0.44 -1.67
C ASN A 70 -11.30 -0.74 -3.15
N VAL A 71 -11.67 -1.97 -3.50
CA VAL A 71 -12.07 -2.36 -4.86
C VAL A 71 -13.58 -2.17 -5.01
N ASN A 72 -14.01 -1.47 -6.07
CA ASN A 72 -15.42 -1.16 -6.31
C ASN A 72 -16.24 -2.30 -6.96
N ARG A 73 -15.71 -3.53 -6.94
CA ARG A 73 -16.34 -4.73 -7.51
C ARG A 73 -15.94 -5.97 -6.73
N ASP A 74 -16.74 -7.02 -6.85
CA ASP A 74 -16.36 -8.31 -6.31
C ASP A 74 -15.12 -8.84 -7.05
N LEU A 75 -14.12 -9.24 -6.26
CA LEU A 75 -12.88 -9.79 -6.75
C LEU A 75 -12.54 -11.02 -5.91
N LEU A 76 -12.18 -12.12 -6.58
CA LEU A 76 -11.73 -13.35 -5.94
C LEU A 76 -10.24 -13.53 -6.24
N PRO A 77 -9.35 -12.95 -5.42
CA PRO A 77 -7.93 -13.07 -5.66
C PRO A 77 -7.45 -14.48 -5.31
N LEU A 78 -6.43 -14.92 -6.04
CA LEU A 78 -5.62 -16.07 -5.64
C LEU A 78 -4.62 -15.60 -4.56
N PHE A 79 -4.31 -16.49 -3.64
CA PHE A 79 -3.39 -16.21 -2.54
C PHE A 79 -2.19 -17.14 -2.63
N THR A 80 -0.99 -16.57 -2.57
CA THR A 80 0.26 -17.34 -2.48
C THR A 80 1.10 -16.85 -1.32
N ARG A 81 1.96 -17.73 -0.80
CA ARG A 81 2.83 -17.46 0.35
C ARG A 81 4.28 -17.83 0.12
N THR A 82 4.55 -18.69 -0.86
CA THR A 82 5.90 -19.18 -1.12
C THR A 82 6.35 -18.83 -2.53
N ASP A 83 7.66 -18.70 -2.72
CA ASP A 83 8.26 -18.42 -4.03
C ASP A 83 7.92 -19.55 -5.02
N ALA A 84 7.86 -20.80 -4.56
CA ALA A 84 7.49 -21.95 -5.39
C ALA A 84 6.03 -21.85 -5.91
N GLU A 85 5.10 -21.36 -5.09
CA GLU A 85 3.72 -21.11 -5.53
C GLU A 85 3.66 -19.97 -6.55
N LEU A 86 4.50 -18.94 -6.41
CA LEU A 86 4.60 -17.85 -7.37
C LEU A 86 5.13 -18.31 -8.72
N GLU A 87 6.18 -19.14 -8.73
CA GLU A 87 6.77 -19.68 -9.97
C GLU A 87 5.83 -20.64 -10.71
N ALA A 88 4.92 -21.30 -9.99
CA ALA A 88 3.93 -22.22 -10.55
C ALA A 88 2.68 -21.51 -11.13
N LEU A 89 2.60 -20.17 -11.04
CA LEU A 89 1.43 -19.43 -11.52
C LEU A 89 1.30 -19.49 -13.04
N PRO A 90 0.09 -19.78 -13.58
CA PRO A 90 -0.16 -19.68 -15.00
C PRO A 90 -0.21 -18.22 -15.44
N ALA A 91 0.42 -17.90 -16.56
CA ALA A 91 0.26 -16.62 -17.25
C ALA A 91 -1.00 -16.63 -18.16
N PRO A 92 -1.65 -15.47 -18.40
CA PRO A 92 -1.33 -14.15 -17.85
C PRO A 92 -1.78 -14.01 -16.39
N VAL A 93 -1.05 -13.22 -15.60
CA VAL A 93 -1.37 -12.99 -14.18
C VAL A 93 -0.87 -11.63 -13.66
N TRP A 94 -1.66 -11.01 -12.79
CA TRP A 94 -1.26 -9.84 -12.00
C TRP A 94 -0.87 -10.27 -10.59
N ILE A 95 0.24 -9.76 -10.08
CA ILE A 95 0.74 -10.13 -8.76
C ILE A 95 0.97 -8.86 -7.94
N VAL A 96 0.31 -8.75 -6.80
CA VAL A 96 0.58 -7.74 -5.77
C VAL A 96 1.38 -8.39 -4.65
N MET A 97 2.52 -7.79 -4.28
CA MET A 97 3.37 -8.26 -3.19
C MET A 97 4.13 -7.13 -2.51
N ASP A 98 4.63 -7.36 -1.29
CA ASP A 98 5.50 -6.41 -0.61
C ASP A 98 6.80 -6.25 -1.41
N ARG A 99 7.32 -5.03 -1.47
CA ARG A 99 8.59 -4.75 -2.17
C ARG A 99 9.74 -5.59 -1.60
N LYS A 100 9.70 -5.92 -0.30
CA LYS A 100 10.72 -6.79 0.32
C LYS A 100 10.67 -8.20 -0.24
N ASP A 101 9.48 -8.76 -0.43
CA ASP A 101 9.31 -10.09 -1.01
C ASP A 101 9.81 -10.09 -2.46
N TYR A 102 9.45 -9.06 -3.24
CA TYR A 102 9.97 -8.87 -4.61
C TYR A 102 11.50 -8.77 -4.67
N GLN A 103 12.12 -8.07 -3.71
CA GLN A 103 13.58 -7.99 -3.61
C GLN A 103 14.22 -9.33 -3.22
N GLY A 104 13.51 -10.17 -2.46
CA GLY A 104 13.92 -11.54 -2.15
C GLY A 104 13.96 -12.45 -3.39
N LEU A 105 13.14 -12.15 -4.40
CA LEU A 105 13.06 -12.92 -5.66
C LEU A 105 14.17 -12.56 -6.67
N GLN A 106 15.09 -11.64 -6.36
CA GLN A 106 16.15 -11.24 -7.29
C GLN A 106 17.00 -12.44 -7.70
N GLY A 107 17.16 -12.63 -9.02
CA GLY A 107 17.83 -13.80 -9.60
C GLY A 107 16.87 -14.91 -10.08
N THR A 108 15.58 -14.84 -9.76
CA THR A 108 14.54 -15.69 -10.38
C THR A 108 13.94 -15.03 -11.62
N ALA A 109 13.12 -15.77 -12.39
CA ALA A 109 12.39 -15.20 -13.53
C ALA A 109 11.47 -14.05 -13.11
N LEU A 110 10.80 -14.18 -11.96
CA LEU A 110 9.91 -13.15 -11.40
C LEU A 110 10.66 -11.92 -10.89
N GLY A 111 11.83 -12.09 -10.28
CA GLY A 111 12.66 -10.97 -9.83
C GLY A 111 13.16 -10.06 -10.95
N ASN A 112 13.18 -10.56 -12.19
CA ASN A 112 13.56 -9.81 -13.38
C ASN A 112 12.38 -9.05 -14.03
N VAL A 113 11.14 -9.30 -13.60
CA VAL A 113 9.96 -8.58 -14.10
C VAL A 113 9.97 -7.16 -13.55
N VAL A 114 9.91 -6.16 -14.43
CA VAL A 114 9.82 -4.76 -14.02
C VAL A 114 8.43 -4.49 -13.44
N PRO A 115 8.31 -3.90 -12.24
CA PRO A 115 7.01 -3.57 -11.68
C PRO A 115 6.24 -2.59 -12.55
N ALA A 116 4.99 -2.94 -12.88
CA ALA A 116 4.06 -2.05 -13.56
C ALA A 116 3.65 -0.88 -12.66
N LEU A 117 3.51 -1.13 -11.35
CA LEU A 117 3.25 -0.11 -10.34
C LEU A 117 4.12 -0.34 -9.10
N SER A 118 4.50 0.75 -8.46
CA SER A 118 5.14 0.79 -7.15
C SER A 118 4.46 1.87 -6.32
N GLY A 119 4.11 1.57 -5.07
CA GLY A 119 3.48 2.56 -4.20
C GLY A 119 3.33 2.08 -2.76
N ARG A 120 2.87 2.96 -1.88
CA ARG A 120 2.61 2.61 -0.48
C ARG A 120 1.26 1.93 -0.32
N PHE A 121 1.20 0.94 0.55
CA PHE A 121 -0.02 0.27 0.97
C PHE A 121 0.15 -0.23 2.39
N ASP A 122 -0.67 0.29 3.31
CA ASP A 122 -0.69 -0.11 4.73
C ASP A 122 0.70 -0.05 5.41
N LYS A 123 1.35 1.12 5.37
CA LYS A 123 2.71 1.43 5.86
C LYS A 123 3.89 0.77 5.14
N ASN A 124 3.64 -0.14 4.21
CA ASN A 124 4.68 -0.83 3.47
C ASN A 124 4.73 -0.34 2.03
N ASP A 125 5.87 -0.58 1.36
CA ASP A 125 5.96 -0.41 -0.07
C ASP A 125 5.52 -1.70 -0.76
N TYR A 126 4.61 -1.58 -1.72
CA TYR A 126 4.08 -2.67 -2.52
C TYR A 126 4.39 -2.46 -4.00
N VAL A 127 4.47 -3.57 -4.72
CA VAL A 127 4.64 -3.60 -6.17
C VAL A 127 3.49 -4.36 -6.82
N LEU A 128 3.15 -3.97 -8.04
CA LEU A 128 2.30 -4.72 -8.94
C LEU A 128 3.14 -5.22 -10.12
N LEU A 129 3.17 -6.52 -10.31
CA LEU A 129 3.83 -7.17 -11.45
C LEU A 129 2.78 -7.68 -12.43
N HIS A 130 3.13 -7.67 -13.71
CA HIS A 130 2.36 -8.32 -14.76
C HIS A 130 3.21 -9.39 -15.42
N ILE A 131 2.67 -10.60 -15.53
CA ILE A 131 3.21 -11.63 -16.42
C ILE A 131 2.21 -11.77 -17.56
N PRO A 132 2.57 -11.40 -18.80
CA PRO A 132 1.70 -11.50 -19.96
C PRO A 132 1.52 -12.95 -20.43
#